data_AF-A0A177NW52-F1
#
_entry.id   AF-A0A177NW52-F1
#
_cell.length_a   1.000
_cell.length_b   1.000
_cell.length_c   1.000
_cell.angle_alpha   90.00
_cell.angle_beta   90.00
_cell.angle_gamma   90.00
#
_symmetry.space_group_name_H-M   'P 1'
#
loop_
_entity.id
_entity.type
_entity.pdbx_description
1 polymer ?
#
loop_
_entity_poly.entity_id
_entity_poly.type
_entity_poly.pdbx_seq_one_letter_code
_entity_poly.pdbx_strand_id
1 'polypeptide(L)'
;MKKLVSIRALTARINRKLAKESKKLLKYQPRLKSDNPLVEYAVVDLKTNAILNFHMAGEIQEFARELGCLSFLEDVSLEADSLAS
;
A
#
# COMPACT_ATOMS: atom_id res chain seq x y z
N MET A 1 -14.58 19.41 -2.09
CA MET A 1 -14.21 18.39 -1.07
C MET A 1 -13.61 17.20 -1.79
N LYS A 2 -12.47 16.66 -1.31
CA LYS A 2 -11.91 15.43 -1.89
C LYS A 2 -12.67 14.21 -1.37
N LYS A 3 -12.83 13.19 -2.20
CA LYS A 3 -13.42 11.90 -1.79
C LYS A 3 -12.40 11.09 -1.01
N LEU A 4 -12.76 10.65 0.19
CA LEU A 4 -11.89 9.78 0.99
C LEU A 4 -11.96 8.33 0.50
N VAL A 5 -10.79 7.71 0.37
CA VAL A 5 -10.60 6.30 0.02
C VAL A 5 -9.89 5.63 1.20
N SER A 6 -10.40 4.51 1.68
CA SER A 6 -9.72 3.75 2.74
C SER A 6 -8.42 3.13 2.22
N ILE A 7 -7.42 2.99 3.09
CA ILE A 7 -6.16 2.34 2.74
C ILE A 7 -6.36 0.91 2.19
N ARG A 8 -7.37 0.17 2.69
CA ARG A 8 -7.75 -1.15 2.16
C ARG A 8 -8.24 -1.07 0.71
N ALA A 9 -9.13 -0.12 0.41
CA ALA A 9 -9.65 0.07 -0.94
C ALA A 9 -8.54 0.51 -1.91
N LEU A 10 -7.65 1.39 -1.46
CA LEU A 10 -6.48 1.81 -2.22
C LEU A 10 -5.56 0.62 -2.55
N THR A 11 -5.22 -0.17 -1.53
CA THR A 11 -4.38 -1.38 -1.67
C THR A 11 -4.98 -2.36 -2.67
N ALA A 12 -6.31 -2.56 -2.66
CA ALA A 12 -7.00 -3.40 -3.62
C ALA A 12 -6.92 -2.86 -5.06
N ARG A 13 -6.99 -1.53 -5.26
CA ARG A 13 -6.80 -0.89 -6.57
C ARG A 13 -5.37 -1.09 -7.09
N ILE A 14 -4.37 -0.83 -6.24
CA ILE A 14 -2.95 -1.06 -6.58
C ILE A 14 -2.73 -2.52 -6.96
N ASN A 15 -3.23 -3.47 -6.18
CA ASN A 15 -3.06 -4.89 -6.45
C ASN A 15 -3.72 -5.34 -7.76
N ARG A 16 -4.87 -4.78 -8.14
CA ARG A 16 -5.46 -5.04 -9.47
C ARG A 16 -4.60 -4.53 -10.61
N LYS A 17 -3.88 -3.42 -10.42
CA LYS A 17 -2.93 -2.90 -11.41
C LYS A 17 -1.69 -3.79 -11.50
N LEU A 18 -1.06 -4.07 -10.36
CA LEU A 18 0.17 -4.87 -10.27
C LEU A 18 -0.01 -6.33 -10.72
N ALA A 19 -1.20 -6.90 -10.53
CA ALA A 19 -1.50 -8.27 -10.97
C ALA A 19 -1.30 -8.47 -12.48
N LYS A 20 -1.47 -7.42 -13.30
CA LYS A 20 -1.21 -7.47 -14.75
C LYS A 20 0.26 -7.75 -15.08
N GLU A 21 1.16 -7.44 -14.14
CA GLU A 21 2.60 -7.66 -14.25
C GLU A 21 3.08 -8.81 -13.35
N SER A 22 2.18 -9.64 -12.83
CA SER A 22 2.51 -10.69 -11.85
C SER A 22 3.18 -10.14 -10.59
N LYS A 23 2.79 -8.94 -10.14
CA LYS A 23 3.29 -8.31 -8.91
C LYS A 23 2.15 -8.13 -7.89
N LYS A 24 2.48 -7.97 -6.62
CA LYS A 24 1.53 -7.66 -5.55
C LYS A 24 2.13 -6.76 -4.49
N LEU A 25 1.35 -5.81 -4.02
CA LEU A 25 1.63 -5.01 -2.83
C LEU A 25 1.15 -5.75 -1.57
N LEU A 26 2.05 -5.92 -0.61
CA LEU A 26 1.79 -6.53 0.70
C LEU A 26 2.14 -5.54 1.81
N LYS A 27 1.31 -5.47 2.84
CA LYS A 27 1.67 -4.77 4.08
C LYS A 27 2.83 -5.52 4.72
N TYR A 28 3.97 -4.85 4.89
CA TYR A 28 5.17 -5.37 5.51
C TYR A 28 5.33 -4.71 6.87
N GLN A 29 5.39 -5.53 7.92
CA GLN A 29 5.69 -5.06 9.26
C GLN A 29 7.05 -5.66 9.65
N PRO A 30 8.09 -4.84 9.84
CA PRO A 30 9.38 -5.34 10.28
C PRO A 30 9.24 -6.14 11.57
N ARG A 31 9.92 -7.28 11.67
CA ARG A 31 9.89 -8.15 12.86
C ARG A 31 10.55 -7.51 14.09
N LEU A 32 11.37 -6.49 13.88
CA LEU A 32 12.00 -5.74 14.96
C LEU A 32 10.94 -4.88 15.63
N LYS A 33 10.64 -5.18 16.90
CA LYS A 33 9.82 -4.34 17.77
C LYS A 33 10.55 -3.00 17.98
N SER A 34 10.32 -2.08 17.06
CA SER A 34 10.59 -0.66 17.24
C SER A 34 9.47 -0.08 18.12
N ASP A 35 9.80 0.84 19.02
CA ASP A 35 8.81 1.60 19.79
C ASP A 35 7.88 2.43 18.89
N ASN A 36 8.29 2.65 17.63
CA ASN A 36 7.48 3.20 16.55
C ASN A 36 7.49 2.23 15.36
N PRO A 37 6.59 1.23 15.29
CA PRO A 37 6.51 0.34 14.14
C PRO A 37 6.00 1.14 12.94
N LEU A 38 6.91 1.51 12.04
CA LEU A 38 6.55 2.09 10.76
C LEU A 38 5.84 1.01 9.93
N VAL A 39 4.64 1.32 9.46
CA VAL A 39 3.93 0.46 8.52
C VAL A 39 4.57 0.65 7.15
N GLU A 40 5.06 -0.45 6.59
CA GLU A 40 5.67 -0.46 5.27
C GLU A 40 4.80 -1.30 4.32
N TYR A 41 5.02 -1.14 3.03
CA TYR A 41 4.41 -1.92 1.98
C TYR A 41 5.49 -2.41 1.03
N ALA A 42 5.54 -3.71 0.77
CA ALA A 42 6.47 -4.32 -0.15
C ALA A 42 5.77 -4.64 -1.48
N VAL A 43 6.41 -4.31 -2.60
CA VAL A 43 6.02 -4.82 -3.93
C VAL A 43 6.79 -6.11 -4.17
N VAL A 44 6.05 -7.20 -4.36
CA VAL A 44 6.60 -8.55 -4.53
C VAL A 44 6.31 -9.04 -5.94
N ASP A 45 7.33 -9.61 -6.59
CA ASP A 45 7.17 -10.38 -7.82
C ASP A 45 6.64 -11.78 -7.47
N LEU A 46 5.48 -12.16 -8.01
CA LEU A 46 4.82 -13.43 -7.69
C LEU A 46 5.45 -14.64 -8.38
N LYS A 47 6.27 -14.45 -9.42
CA LYS A 47 6.94 -15.54 -10.12
C LYS A 47 8.21 -15.96 -9.40
N THR A 48 8.97 -14.98 -8.92
CA THR A 48 10.27 -15.20 -8.25
C THR A 48 10.19 -15.14 -6.73
N ASN A 49 9.05 -14.66 -6.20
CA ASN A 49 8.86 -14.35 -4.78
C ASN A 49 9.87 -13.30 -4.24
N ALA A 50 10.49 -12.54 -5.14
CA ALA A 50 11.44 -11.49 -4.79
C ALA A 50 10.71 -10.20 -4.39
N ILE A 51 11.21 -9.51 -3.37
CA ILE A 51 10.78 -8.15 -3.05
C ILE A 51 11.49 -7.21 -4.03
N LEU A 52 10.71 -6.45 -4.79
CA LEU A 52 11.21 -5.51 -5.79
C LEU A 52 11.39 -4.11 -5.21
N ASN A 53 10.52 -3.70 -4.28
CA ASN A 53 10.57 -2.38 -3.67
C ASN A 53 9.85 -2.34 -2.31
N PHE A 54 10.15 -1.30 -1.52
CA PHE A 54 9.46 -0.94 -0.29
C PHE A 54 8.91 0.49 -0.38
N HIS A 55 7.77 0.72 0.26
CA HIS A 55 7.14 2.03 0.41
C HIS A 55 6.68 2.21 1.84
N MET A 56 6.98 3.35 2.45
CA MET A 56 6.39 3.72 3.74
C MET A 56 4.89 3.97 3.57
N ALA A 57 4.12 3.82 4.66
CA ALA A 57 2.68 4.13 4.64
C ALA A 57 2.38 5.58 4.19
N GLY A 58 3.27 6.54 4.51
CA GLY A 58 3.14 7.93 4.04
C GLY A 58 3.37 8.10 2.53
N GLU A 59 4.12 7.20 1.91
CA GLU A 59 4.51 7.26 0.48
C GLU A 59 3.50 6.54 -0.42
N ILE A 60 2.65 5.67 0.16
CA ILE A 60 1.76 4.81 -0.62
C ILE A 60 0.73 5.60 -1.45
N GLN A 61 0.38 6.79 -0.98
CA GLN A 61 -0.53 7.69 -1.68
C GLN A 61 0.10 8.20 -2.98
N GLU A 62 1.37 8.61 -2.95
CA GLU A 62 2.08 9.10 -4.12
C GLU A 62 2.30 7.97 -5.13
N PHE A 63 2.77 6.81 -4.66
CA PHE A 63 2.88 5.60 -5.48
C PHE A 63 1.56 5.23 -6.16
N ALA A 64 0.45 5.31 -5.45
CA ALA A 64 -0.86 5.04 -6.04
C ALA A 64 -1.26 6.05 -7.12
N ARG A 65 -0.87 7.33 -7.00
CA ARG A 65 -1.12 8.35 -8.02
C ARG A 65 -0.30 8.09 -9.28
N GLU A 66 0.99 7.77 -9.12
CA GLU A 66 1.88 7.40 -10.23
C GLU A 66 1.37 6.19 -11.01
N LEU A 67 0.81 5.19 -10.31
CA LEU A 67 0.19 4.02 -10.94
C LEU A 67 -1.19 4.30 -11.59
N GLY A 68 -1.75 5.49 -11.37
CA GLY A 68 -3.11 5.87 -11.78
C GLY A 68 -4.22 5.16 -10.98
N CYS A 69 -3.94 4.77 -9.74
CA CYS A 69 -4.87 4.08 -8.83
C CYS A 69 -5.61 5.04 -7.86
N LEU A 70 -5.16 6.29 -7.77
CA LEU A 70 -5.78 7.34 -6.96
C LEU A 70 -5.88 8.66 -7.76
N SER A 71 -7.10 9.21 -7.86
CA SER A 71 -7.33 10.47 -8.57
C SER A 71 -6.91 11.69 -7.73
N PHE A 72 -6.57 12.82 -8.37
CA PHE A 72 -6.28 14.11 -7.69
C PHE A 72 -7.46 14.63 -6.83
N LEU A 73 -8.69 14.20 -7.14
CA LEU A 73 -9.89 14.52 -6.37
C LEU A 73 -10.16 13.54 -5.22
N GLU A 74 -9.33 12.50 -5.06
CA GLU A 74 -9.39 11.53 -3.97
C GLU A 74 -8.25 11.79 -2.97
N ASP A 75 -8.51 11.52 -1.69
CA ASP A 75 -7.52 11.49 -0.61
C ASP A 75 -7.61 10.17 0.16
N VAL A 76 -6.56 9.81 0.90
CA VAL A 76 -6.49 8.52 1.59
C VAL A 76 -6.75 8.69 3.07
N SER A 77 -7.69 7.93 3.62
CA SER A 77 -7.80 7.77 5.07
C SER A 77 -6.85 6.63 5.49
N LEU A 78 -5.80 7.01 6.23
CA LEU A 78 -4.82 6.11 6.83
C LEU A 78 -5.25 5.60 8.20
N GLU A 79 -6.50 5.84 8.63
CA GLU A 79 -7.03 5.24 9.85
C GLU A 79 -7.00 3.71 9.70
N ALA A 80 -5.92 3.16 10.25
CA ALA A 80 -5.64 1.76 10.24
C ALA A 80 -6.66 1.04 11.11
N ASP A 81 -6.98 -0.18 10.70
CA ASP A 81 -7.48 -1.31 11.48
C ASP A 81 -7.00 -1.30 12.97
N SER A 82 -7.49 -0.39 13.81
CA SER A 82 -7.24 -0.32 15.25
C SER A 82 -8.06 -1.36 16.03
N LEU A 83 -8.69 -2.31 15.33
CA LEU A 83 -9.65 -3.26 15.87
C LEU A 83 -9.51 -4.70 15.34
N ALA A 84 -8.37 -5.08 14.76
CA ALA A 84 -8.09 -6.49 14.47
C ALA A 84 -6.91 -6.96 15.31
N SER A 85 -7.17 -7.12 16.61
CA SER A 85 -6.38 -7.93 17.55
C SER A 85 -6.58 -9.42 17.28
#